data_AF-A0A0G0KVJ6-F1
#
_entry.id   AF-A0A0G0KVJ6-F1
#
_cell.length_a   1.000
_cell.length_b   1.000
_cell.length_c   1.000
_cell.angle_alpha   90.00
_cell.angle_beta   90.00
_cell.angle_gamma   90.00
#
_symmetry.space_group_name_H-M   'P 1'
#
loop_
_entity.id
_entity.type
_entity.pdbx_description
1 polymer ?
#
loop_
_entity_poly.entity_id
_entity_poly.type
_entity_poly.pdbx_seq_one_letter_code
_entity_poly.pdbx_strand_id
1 'polypeptide(L)'
;MIKLPKLVELDISGKAVLLRLDLDVDEDYSRIEAAKETFDVLKSNNCRIIAIGHYGRPDGKVDEKYSLRRLAPVIEKISGMQTEFCEETVGEKAIRAVENLKQGCILLLENLRFNSGEEKNDPEFVRDLASLGEFYVNESFAVSHRSHASFIGLPSVLPHAAGMRLVKEVEVLSGILENPRRPVVAVISGVKKDKMDRIASILDKVDKVLVAGRLPIYYGDDNPDPEKIIMAKLVPDTEDITLHSIDKFKEEIAKA
;
A
#
# COMPACT_ATOMS: atom_id res chain seq x y z
N MET A 1 -12.95 -10.54 -12.16
CA MET A 1 -12.30 -10.64 -10.84
C MET A 1 -10.83 -10.88 -11.02
N ILE A 2 -10.01 -9.92 -10.61
CA ILE A 2 -8.54 -10.08 -10.59
C ILE A 2 -8.22 -11.24 -9.64
N LYS A 3 -7.66 -12.32 -10.18
CA LYS A 3 -7.24 -13.47 -9.37
C LYS A 3 -5.75 -13.35 -9.06
N LEU A 4 -5.44 -12.84 -7.88
CA LEU A 4 -4.07 -12.79 -7.37
C LEU A 4 -3.69 -14.16 -6.79
N PRO A 5 -2.45 -14.64 -6.98
CA PRO A 5 -1.93 -15.77 -6.21
C PRO A 5 -1.91 -15.37 -4.73
N LYS A 6 -2.68 -16.05 -3.88
CA LYS A 6 -2.77 -15.72 -2.46
C LYS A 6 -1.70 -16.46 -1.69
N LEU A 7 -1.08 -15.80 -0.71
CA LEU A 7 -0.02 -16.39 0.10
C LEU A 7 -0.44 -17.72 0.76
N VAL A 8 -1.68 -17.78 1.26
CA VAL A 8 -2.25 -18.96 1.94
C VAL A 8 -2.57 -20.15 1.02
N GLU A 9 -2.47 -19.97 -0.29
CA GLU A 9 -2.76 -21.02 -1.28
C GLU A 9 -1.47 -21.73 -1.77
N LEU A 10 -0.30 -21.34 -1.28
CA LEU A 10 1.00 -21.76 -1.80
C LEU A 10 1.86 -22.39 -0.71
N ASP A 11 2.67 -23.38 -1.08
CA ASP A 11 3.64 -23.97 -0.16
C ASP A 11 4.89 -23.08 -0.05
N ILE A 12 5.04 -22.49 1.13
CA ILE A 12 6.14 -21.59 1.49
C ILE A 12 6.94 -22.10 2.70
N SER A 13 6.69 -23.34 3.13
CA SER A 13 7.24 -23.90 4.36
C SER A 13 8.77 -23.81 4.40
N GLY A 14 9.31 -23.12 5.41
CA GLY A 14 10.75 -22.99 5.63
C GLY A 14 11.52 -22.11 4.64
N LYS A 15 10.85 -21.50 3.65
CA LYS A 15 11.51 -20.71 2.61
C LYS A 15 12.04 -19.37 3.12
N ALA A 16 13.05 -18.83 2.45
CA ALA A 16 13.42 -17.42 2.52
C ALA A 16 12.46 -16.57 1.68
N VAL A 17 11.71 -15.69 2.34
CA VAL A 17 10.64 -14.89 1.73
C VAL A 17 11.01 -13.41 1.73
N LEU A 18 11.11 -12.81 0.53
CA LEU A 18 11.19 -11.37 0.36
C LEU A 18 9.79 -10.77 0.56
N LEU A 19 9.58 -10.08 1.68
CA LEU A 19 8.31 -9.47 2.04
C LEU A 19 8.36 -7.96 1.78
N ARG A 20 7.67 -7.50 0.73
CA ARG A 20 7.61 -6.08 0.36
C ARG A 20 6.53 -5.36 1.16
N LEU A 21 6.95 -4.65 2.21
CA LEU A 21 6.10 -3.90 3.12
C LEU A 21 5.93 -2.44 2.71
N ASP A 22 4.85 -1.81 3.20
CA ASP A 22 4.66 -0.36 3.18
C ASP A 22 5.31 0.27 4.43
N LEU A 23 6.59 0.63 4.30
CA LEU A 23 7.40 1.17 5.40
C LEU A 23 7.52 2.70 5.39
N ASP A 24 6.73 3.37 4.54
CA ASP A 24 6.78 4.83 4.39
C ASP A 24 5.92 5.51 5.47
N VAL A 25 6.36 5.36 6.74
CA VAL A 25 5.62 5.77 7.95
C VAL A 25 6.49 6.56 8.91
N ASP A 26 5.97 7.64 9.49
CA ASP A 26 6.64 8.38 10.57
C ASP A 26 6.32 7.75 11.94
N GLU A 27 5.42 8.36 12.71
CA GLU A 27 5.02 7.93 14.05
C GLU A 27 3.78 7.00 14.04
N ASP A 28 2.97 7.05 12.98
CA ASP A 28 1.80 6.19 12.78
C ASP A 28 2.21 4.89 12.06
N TYR A 29 2.31 3.81 12.82
CA TYR A 29 2.72 2.50 12.33
C TYR A 29 1.58 1.64 11.77
N SER A 30 0.38 2.20 11.59
CA SER A 30 -0.81 1.47 11.09
C SER A 30 -0.56 0.72 9.78
N ARG A 31 0.32 1.24 8.90
CA ARG A 31 0.68 0.55 7.65
C ARG A 31 1.46 -0.75 7.86
N ILE A 32 2.29 -0.81 8.90
CA ILE A 32 3.05 -2.00 9.29
C ILE A 32 2.13 -2.94 10.07
N GLU A 33 1.30 -2.41 10.97
CA GLU A 33 0.31 -3.19 11.73
C GLU A 33 -0.66 -3.92 10.80
N ALA A 34 -1.04 -3.30 9.68
CA ALA A 34 -1.89 -3.91 8.68
C ALA A 34 -1.28 -5.17 8.02
N ALA A 35 0.04 -5.38 8.13
CA ALA A 35 0.72 -6.60 7.66
C ALA A 35 0.73 -7.74 8.72
N LYS A 36 0.11 -7.55 9.89
CA LYS A 36 0.14 -8.52 11.00
C LYS A 36 -0.28 -9.93 10.59
N GLU A 37 -1.37 -10.06 9.84
CA GLU A 37 -1.88 -11.36 9.39
C GLU A 37 -0.87 -12.07 8.48
N THR A 38 -0.16 -11.33 7.64
CA THR A 38 0.88 -11.88 6.76
C THR A 38 2.11 -12.32 7.54
N PHE A 39 2.51 -11.57 8.57
CA PHE A 39 3.55 -12.05 9.49
C PHE A 39 3.14 -13.36 10.16
N ASP A 40 1.88 -13.50 10.60
CA ASP A 40 1.39 -14.72 11.24
C ASP A 40 1.39 -15.93 10.29
N VAL A 41 1.02 -15.74 9.03
CA VAL A 41 1.10 -16.78 7.99
C VAL A 41 2.56 -17.19 7.75
N LEU A 42 3.48 -16.24 7.58
CA LEU A 42 4.90 -16.54 7.35
C LEU A 42 5.54 -17.23 8.57
N LYS A 43 5.18 -16.78 9.78
CA LYS A 43 5.65 -17.35 11.05
C LYS A 43 5.17 -18.78 11.24
N SER A 44 3.89 -19.05 11.01
CA SER A 44 3.31 -20.40 11.14
C SER A 44 3.89 -21.39 10.13
N ASN A 45 4.36 -20.90 8.99
CA ASN A 45 5.09 -21.68 7.99
C ASN A 45 6.61 -21.71 8.23
N ASN A 46 7.08 -21.21 9.38
CA ASN A 46 8.49 -21.24 9.79
C ASN A 46 9.44 -20.62 8.75
N CYS A 47 8.98 -19.58 8.05
CA CYS A 47 9.76 -18.89 7.01
C CYS A 47 10.89 -18.06 7.63
N ARG A 48 11.93 -17.81 6.83
CA ARG A 48 12.89 -16.71 7.06
C ARG A 48 12.35 -15.49 6.33
N ILE A 49 12.10 -14.38 7.03
CA ILE A 49 11.47 -13.21 6.41
C ILE A 49 12.53 -12.15 6.12
N ILE A 50 12.71 -11.78 4.85
CA ILE A 50 13.55 -10.68 4.41
C ILE A 50 12.61 -9.51 4.11
N ALA A 51 12.41 -8.64 5.10
CA ALA A 51 11.54 -7.48 4.99
C ALA A 51 12.23 -6.40 4.15
N ILE A 52 11.56 -5.97 3.08
CA ILE A 52 12.07 -4.95 2.15
C ILE A 52 11.07 -3.81 1.98
N GLY A 53 11.59 -2.60 1.80
CA GLY A 53 10.86 -1.38 2.10
C GLY A 53 11.32 -0.15 1.34
N HIS A 54 10.57 0.93 1.45
CA HIS A 54 11.13 2.25 1.17
C HIS A 54 10.61 3.25 2.18
N TYR A 55 11.34 4.34 2.38
CA TYR A 55 10.92 5.47 3.17
C TYR A 55 11.37 6.78 2.51
N GLY A 56 10.46 7.73 2.37
CA GLY A 56 10.71 9.02 1.74
C GLY A 56 11.23 8.92 0.30
N ARG A 57 11.97 9.95 -0.12
CA ARG A 57 12.52 10.09 -1.48
C ARG A 57 13.99 10.51 -1.41
N PRO A 58 14.90 9.55 -1.18
CA PRO A 58 16.33 9.83 -1.07
C PRO A 58 17.05 9.93 -2.43
N ASP A 59 16.34 9.76 -3.56
CA ASP A 59 16.87 9.89 -4.92
C ASP A 59 18.17 9.09 -5.19
N GLY A 60 18.24 7.86 -4.66
CA GLY A 60 19.41 6.98 -4.84
C GLY A 60 20.63 7.33 -3.98
N LYS A 61 20.45 8.11 -2.91
CA LYS A 61 21.52 8.50 -1.98
C LYS A 61 21.28 7.94 -0.60
N VAL A 62 22.33 7.48 0.07
CA VAL A 62 22.25 7.08 1.48
C VAL A 62 22.15 8.32 2.36
N ASP A 63 21.11 8.38 3.19
CA ASP A 63 20.87 9.46 4.14
C ASP A 63 20.16 8.89 5.38
N GLU A 64 20.78 9.07 6.56
CA GLU A 64 20.28 8.57 7.85
C GLU A 64 18.83 9.00 8.13
N LYS A 65 18.42 10.19 7.66
CA LYS A 65 17.04 10.67 7.80
C LYS A 65 16.02 9.70 7.20
N TYR A 66 16.40 9.01 6.12
CA TYR A 66 15.54 8.07 5.40
C TYR A 66 15.87 6.60 5.71
N SER A 67 16.70 6.31 6.71
CA SER A 67 17.01 4.94 7.12
C SER A 67 15.79 4.23 7.66
N LEU A 68 15.66 2.93 7.34
CA LEU A 68 14.64 2.04 7.89
C LEU A 68 15.03 1.44 9.24
N ARG A 69 16.26 1.66 9.75
CA ARG A 69 16.74 1.08 11.01
C ARG A 69 15.75 1.25 12.16
N ARG A 70 15.16 2.44 12.28
CA ARG A 70 14.19 2.78 13.34
C ARG A 70 12.95 1.87 13.35
N LEU A 71 12.64 1.20 12.24
CA LEU A 71 11.47 0.34 12.11
C LEU A 71 11.74 -1.11 12.53
N ALA A 72 13.01 -1.53 12.68
CA ALA A 72 13.33 -2.88 13.16
C ALA A 72 12.66 -3.22 14.51
N PRO A 73 12.79 -2.40 15.58
CA PRO A 73 12.10 -2.68 16.86
C PRO A 73 10.57 -2.60 16.75
N VAL A 74 10.04 -1.80 15.82
CA VAL A 74 8.60 -1.69 15.57
C VAL A 74 8.07 -2.97 14.92
N ILE A 75 8.76 -3.47 13.89
CA ILE A 75 8.43 -4.72 13.21
C ILE A 75 8.55 -5.90 14.18
N GLU A 76 9.59 -5.94 15.03
CA GLU A 76 9.73 -6.97 16.07
C GLU A 76 8.52 -6.99 17.01
N LYS A 77 8.11 -5.82 17.49
CA LYS A 77 6.94 -5.69 18.38
C LYS A 77 5.64 -6.15 17.71
N ILE A 78 5.42 -5.76 16.46
CA ILE A 78 4.20 -6.09 15.71
C ILE A 78 4.15 -7.57 15.35
N SER A 79 5.24 -8.10 14.79
CA SER A 79 5.32 -9.50 14.34
C SER A 79 5.47 -10.49 15.50
N GLY A 80 6.01 -10.06 16.63
CA GLY A 80 6.44 -10.93 17.72
C GLY A 80 7.53 -11.92 17.28
N MET A 81 8.38 -11.51 16.33
CA MET A 81 9.51 -12.27 15.79
C MET A 81 10.78 -11.45 15.95
N GLN A 82 11.88 -12.10 16.36
CA GLN A 82 13.18 -11.43 16.45
C GLN A 82 13.51 -10.78 15.11
N THR A 83 13.81 -9.48 15.13
CA THR A 83 14.07 -8.68 13.94
C THR A 83 15.48 -8.10 13.97
N GLU A 84 16.28 -8.47 12.98
CA GLU A 84 17.61 -7.92 12.74
C GLU A 84 17.55 -6.87 11.63
N PHE A 85 18.53 -5.97 11.59
CA PHE A 85 18.62 -4.92 10.57
C PHE A 85 19.93 -5.02 9.79
N CYS A 86 19.84 -4.90 8.47
CA CYS A 86 21.00 -4.81 7.57
C CYS A 86 21.10 -3.40 6.98
N GLU A 87 22.28 -2.78 7.08
CA GLU A 87 22.57 -1.46 6.50
C GLU A 87 22.65 -1.46 4.96
N GLU A 88 22.64 -2.62 4.33
CA GLU A 88 22.73 -2.78 2.87
C GLU A 88 21.39 -3.26 2.30
N THR A 89 21.09 -2.78 1.08
CA THR A 89 19.92 -3.24 0.31
C THR A 89 20.22 -4.54 -0.43
N VAL A 90 21.45 -4.69 -0.92
CA VAL A 90 22.03 -5.83 -1.63
C VAL A 90 23.54 -5.85 -1.39
N GLY A 91 24.23 -6.93 -1.74
CA GLY A 91 25.69 -7.06 -1.61
C GLY A 91 26.11 -8.08 -0.55
N GLU A 92 27.42 -8.19 -0.29
CA GLU A 92 27.99 -9.24 0.56
C GLU A 92 27.42 -9.22 1.98
N LYS A 93 27.16 -8.06 2.58
CA LYS A 93 26.61 -8.03 3.94
C LYS A 93 25.15 -8.48 3.98
N ALA A 94 24.35 -8.09 2.99
CA ALA A 94 22.98 -8.56 2.85
C ALA A 94 22.92 -10.09 2.66
N ILE A 95 23.77 -10.63 1.77
CA ILE A 95 23.86 -12.09 1.53
C ILE A 95 24.22 -12.82 2.84
N ARG A 96 25.28 -12.39 3.52
CA ARG A 96 25.70 -13.01 4.79
C ARG A 96 24.63 -12.89 5.88
N ALA A 97 23.91 -11.77 5.94
CA ALA A 97 22.85 -11.59 6.91
C ALA A 97 21.69 -12.56 6.64
N VAL A 98 21.31 -12.77 5.39
CA VAL A 98 20.27 -13.74 4.98
C VAL A 98 20.72 -15.18 5.25
N GLU A 99 21.97 -15.53 4.96
CA GLU A 99 22.53 -16.87 5.23
C GLU A 99 22.51 -17.23 6.71
N ASN A 100 22.77 -16.25 7.59
CA ASN A 100 22.76 -16.41 9.04
C ASN A 100 21.36 -16.26 9.67
N LEU A 101 20.37 -15.82 8.91
CA LEU A 101 19.01 -15.59 9.42
C LEU A 101 18.36 -16.92 9.80
N LYS A 102 17.98 -17.03 11.07
CA LYS A 102 17.29 -18.22 11.61
C LYS A 102 15.85 -18.28 11.09
N GLN A 103 15.32 -19.50 10.98
CA GLN A 103 13.90 -19.71 10.71
C GLN A 103 13.05 -19.04 11.79
N GLY A 104 11.93 -18.42 11.38
CA GLY A 104 11.07 -17.69 12.30
C GLY A 104 11.63 -16.32 12.74
N CYS A 105 12.70 -15.83 12.11
CA CYS A 105 13.24 -14.48 12.31
C CYS A 105 13.02 -13.58 11.09
N ILE A 106 13.17 -12.28 11.32
CA ILE A 106 13.05 -11.24 10.30
C ILE A 106 14.39 -10.55 10.13
N LEU A 107 14.81 -10.33 8.88
CA LEU A 107 15.87 -9.39 8.52
C LEU A 107 15.23 -8.21 7.77
N LEU A 108 15.29 -7.02 8.34
CA LEU A 108 14.93 -5.77 7.66
C LEU A 108 16.14 -5.26 6.88
N LEU A 109 16.03 -5.18 5.56
CA LEU A 109 17.03 -4.52 4.73
C LEU A 109 16.85 -3.00 4.78
N GLU A 110 17.93 -2.28 4.46
CA GLU A 110 17.89 -0.83 4.36
C GLU A 110 16.96 -0.35 3.22
N ASN A 111 16.62 0.94 3.22
CA ASN A 111 15.74 1.60 2.29
C ASN A 111 16.12 1.31 0.82
N LEU A 112 15.24 0.60 0.10
CA LEU A 112 15.51 0.22 -1.29
C LEU A 112 15.75 1.43 -2.20
N ARG A 113 15.20 2.61 -1.88
CA ARG A 113 15.44 3.84 -2.66
C ARG A 113 16.82 4.44 -2.46
N PHE A 114 17.65 3.92 -1.55
CA PHE A 114 19.09 4.25 -1.53
C PHE A 114 19.82 3.66 -2.74
N ASN A 115 19.28 2.60 -3.35
CA ASN A 115 19.77 2.13 -4.65
C ASN A 115 18.94 2.75 -5.77
N SER A 116 19.60 3.49 -6.68
CA SER A 116 18.91 4.12 -7.82
C SER A 116 18.24 3.11 -8.78
N GLY A 117 18.64 1.84 -8.71
CA GLY A 117 18.03 0.74 -9.47
C GLY A 117 16.57 0.46 -9.08
N GLU A 118 16.15 0.80 -7.86
CA GLU A 118 14.77 0.59 -7.40
C GLU A 118 13.76 1.35 -8.28
N GLU A 119 13.95 2.66 -8.46
CA GLU A 119 13.00 3.50 -9.20
C GLU A 119 13.15 3.35 -10.72
N LYS A 120 14.32 2.91 -11.18
CA LYS A 120 14.59 2.62 -12.59
C LYS A 120 14.14 1.23 -13.04
N ASN A 121 13.66 0.39 -12.12
CA ASN A 121 13.39 -1.03 -12.39
C ASN A 121 14.60 -1.73 -13.02
N ASP A 122 15.77 -1.47 -12.44
CA ASP A 122 17.04 -1.93 -13.01
C ASP A 122 17.17 -3.47 -12.91
N PRO A 123 17.42 -4.18 -14.03
CA PRO A 123 17.50 -5.63 -14.03
C PRO A 123 18.62 -6.21 -13.16
N GLU A 124 19.73 -5.50 -12.97
CA GLU A 124 20.83 -5.95 -12.11
C GLU A 124 20.38 -5.90 -10.65
N PHE A 125 19.77 -4.78 -10.23
CA PHE A 125 19.20 -4.66 -8.89
C PHE A 125 18.11 -5.69 -8.61
N VAL A 126 17.27 -6.02 -9.60
CA VAL A 126 16.27 -7.09 -9.49
C VAL A 126 16.92 -8.45 -9.26
N ARG A 127 17.99 -8.78 -10.01
CA ARG A 127 18.73 -10.05 -9.82
C ARG A 127 19.37 -10.12 -8.44
N ASP A 128 20.00 -9.04 -8.01
CA ASP A 128 20.66 -8.98 -6.72
C ASP A 128 19.67 -9.15 -5.57
N LEU A 129 18.53 -8.44 -5.61
CA LEU A 129 17.46 -8.62 -4.62
C LEU A 129 16.89 -10.04 -4.67
N ALA A 130 16.63 -10.57 -5.86
CA ALA A 130 16.08 -11.91 -6.02
C ALA A 130 17.01 -12.99 -5.48
N SER A 131 18.33 -12.77 -5.48
CA SER A 131 19.30 -13.71 -4.89
C SER A 131 19.17 -13.86 -3.36
N LEU A 132 18.51 -12.91 -2.70
CA LEU A 132 18.32 -12.90 -1.24
C LEU A 132 17.11 -13.71 -0.76
N GLY A 133 16.31 -14.27 -1.67
CA GLY A 133 15.11 -15.02 -1.31
C GLY A 133 14.68 -16.05 -2.35
N GLU A 134 13.83 -16.97 -1.91
CA GLU A 134 13.29 -18.06 -2.74
C GLU A 134 11.86 -17.75 -3.21
N PHE A 135 11.20 -16.79 -2.56
CA PHE A 135 9.80 -16.46 -2.79
C PHE A 135 9.56 -14.96 -2.53
N TYR A 136 8.67 -14.33 -3.29
CA TYR A 136 8.32 -12.91 -3.14
C TYR A 136 6.87 -12.74 -2.68
N VAL A 137 6.65 -11.86 -1.70
CA VAL A 137 5.31 -11.47 -1.23
C VAL A 137 5.16 -9.96 -1.33
N ASN A 138 4.18 -9.51 -2.10
CA ASN A 138 3.79 -8.10 -2.11
C ASN A 138 2.73 -7.84 -1.03
N GLU A 139 3.06 -6.97 -0.07
CA GLU A 139 2.17 -6.55 1.01
C GLU A 139 1.90 -5.02 0.99
N SER A 140 2.08 -4.39 -0.17
CA SER A 140 2.03 -2.94 -0.29
C SER A 140 1.19 -2.48 -1.48
N PHE A 141 -0.13 -2.42 -1.29
CA PHE A 141 -1.06 -1.93 -2.32
C PHE A 141 -0.81 -0.46 -2.71
N ALA A 142 -0.57 0.42 -1.73
CA ALA A 142 -0.49 1.86 -1.94
C ALA A 142 0.54 2.30 -2.99
N VAL A 143 1.61 1.52 -3.18
CA VAL A 143 2.67 1.78 -4.14
C VAL A 143 2.77 0.75 -5.26
N SER A 144 1.85 -0.22 -5.32
CA SER A 144 1.77 -1.22 -6.40
C SER A 144 1.47 -0.62 -7.78
N HIS A 145 1.07 0.65 -7.86
CA HIS A 145 0.89 1.39 -9.12
C HIS A 145 2.22 1.84 -9.77
N ARG A 146 3.35 1.64 -9.09
CA ARG A 146 4.67 2.08 -9.56
C ARG A 146 5.43 0.96 -10.23
N SER A 147 6.10 1.30 -11.34
CA SER A 147 6.95 0.36 -12.09
C SER A 147 8.36 0.26 -11.50
N HIS A 148 8.49 -0.05 -10.21
CA HIS A 148 9.79 -0.18 -9.54
C HIS A 148 10.31 -1.63 -9.55
N ALA A 149 11.62 -1.82 -9.31
CA ALA A 149 12.29 -3.12 -9.22
C ALA A 149 11.60 -4.06 -8.23
N SER A 150 11.32 -3.57 -7.02
CA SER A 150 10.69 -4.39 -5.97
C SER A 150 9.20 -4.69 -6.18
N PHE A 151 8.53 -4.08 -7.17
CA PHE A 151 7.10 -4.28 -7.45
C PHE A 151 6.83 -5.02 -8.75
N ILE A 152 7.62 -4.77 -9.79
CA ILE A 152 7.46 -5.39 -11.12
C ILE A 152 8.57 -6.38 -11.39
N GLY A 153 9.81 -6.03 -11.05
CA GLY A 153 10.98 -6.85 -11.30
C GLY A 153 10.97 -8.16 -10.51
N LEU A 154 10.89 -8.09 -9.18
CA LEU A 154 10.90 -9.28 -8.31
C LEU A 154 9.86 -10.34 -8.67
N PRO A 155 8.55 -10.04 -8.80
CA PRO A 155 7.57 -11.06 -9.15
C PRO A 155 7.75 -11.62 -10.58
N SER A 156 8.51 -10.96 -11.45
CA SER A 156 8.82 -11.50 -12.79
C SER A 156 9.91 -12.59 -12.78
N VAL A 157 10.70 -12.67 -11.71
CA VAL A 157 11.84 -13.61 -11.59
C VAL A 157 11.73 -14.61 -10.44
N LEU A 158 10.80 -14.40 -9.50
CA LEU A 158 10.54 -15.30 -8.38
C LEU A 158 9.09 -15.81 -8.38
N PRO A 159 8.85 -17.02 -7.83
CA PRO A 159 7.52 -17.41 -7.37
C PRO A 159 6.97 -16.33 -6.42
N HIS A 160 5.72 -15.93 -6.62
CA HIS A 160 5.16 -14.78 -5.94
C HIS A 160 3.74 -14.96 -5.46
N ALA A 161 3.40 -14.18 -4.43
CA ALA A 161 2.04 -14.06 -3.92
C ALA A 161 1.72 -12.63 -3.51
N ALA A 162 0.42 -12.33 -3.46
CA ALA A 162 -0.11 -11.22 -2.70
C ALA A 162 -0.23 -11.63 -1.23
N GLY A 163 0.22 -10.75 -0.34
CA GLY A 163 -0.02 -10.85 1.08
C GLY A 163 -1.46 -10.50 1.45
N MET A 164 -1.84 -10.72 2.71
CA MET A 164 -3.23 -10.72 3.17
C MET A 164 -3.91 -9.35 3.01
N ARG A 165 -3.22 -8.25 3.33
CA ARG A 165 -3.79 -6.91 3.18
C ARG A 165 -3.92 -6.56 1.69
N LEU A 166 -2.90 -6.85 0.87
CA LEU A 166 -2.99 -6.64 -0.58
C LEU A 166 -4.18 -7.39 -1.20
N VAL A 167 -4.38 -8.67 -0.84
CA VAL A 167 -5.52 -9.47 -1.31
C VAL A 167 -6.83 -8.78 -0.92
N LYS A 168 -6.99 -8.41 0.36
CA LYS A 168 -8.21 -7.76 0.85
C LYS A 168 -8.49 -6.43 0.15
N GLU A 169 -7.49 -5.58 -0.06
CA GLU A 169 -7.67 -4.31 -0.77
C GLU A 169 -8.13 -4.53 -2.21
N VAL A 170 -7.53 -5.49 -2.92
CA VAL A 170 -7.92 -5.81 -4.30
C VAL A 170 -9.31 -6.44 -4.36
N GLU A 171 -9.67 -7.31 -3.43
CA GLU A 171 -11.02 -7.91 -3.38
C GLU A 171 -12.11 -6.87 -3.11
N VAL A 172 -11.89 -5.97 -2.15
CA VAL A 172 -12.84 -4.88 -1.84
C VAL A 172 -13.01 -3.96 -3.05
N LEU A 173 -11.90 -3.51 -3.65
CA LEU A 173 -11.97 -2.61 -4.81
C LEU A 173 -12.57 -3.31 -6.03
N SER A 174 -12.22 -4.56 -6.29
CA SER A 174 -12.80 -5.34 -7.39
C SER A 174 -14.30 -5.55 -7.19
N GLY A 175 -14.75 -5.80 -5.96
CA GLY A 175 -16.17 -5.90 -5.63
C GLY A 175 -16.94 -4.62 -5.94
N ILE A 176 -16.37 -3.46 -5.60
CA ILE A 176 -16.97 -2.15 -5.90
C ILE A 176 -16.99 -1.88 -7.41
N LEU A 177 -15.96 -2.27 -8.14
CA LEU A 177 -15.82 -1.95 -9.56
C LEU A 177 -16.56 -2.90 -10.51
N GLU A 178 -16.61 -4.20 -10.20
CA GLU A 178 -17.14 -5.23 -11.11
C GLU A 178 -18.61 -5.56 -10.86
N ASN A 179 -19.02 -5.71 -9.60
CA ASN A 179 -20.39 -6.07 -9.24
C ASN A 179 -20.79 -5.48 -7.88
N PRO A 180 -20.90 -4.14 -7.79
CA PRO A 180 -21.21 -3.50 -6.53
C PRO A 180 -22.62 -3.82 -6.07
N ARG A 181 -22.81 -3.91 -4.75
CA ARG A 181 -24.15 -3.75 -4.16
C ARG A 181 -24.57 -2.30 -4.38
N ARG A 182 -25.75 -2.10 -4.96
CA ARG A 182 -26.28 -0.77 -5.26
C ARG A 182 -27.32 -0.34 -4.22
N PRO A 183 -27.38 0.97 -3.91
CA PRO A 183 -26.63 2.06 -4.54
C PRO A 183 -25.18 2.20 -4.02
N VAL A 184 -24.25 2.52 -4.92
CA VAL A 184 -22.87 2.91 -4.60
C VAL A 184 -22.79 4.41 -4.44
N VAL A 185 -22.38 4.86 -3.26
CA VAL A 185 -22.18 6.28 -2.97
C VAL A 185 -20.69 6.55 -2.79
N ALA A 186 -20.13 7.43 -3.62
CA ALA A 186 -18.75 7.90 -3.46
C ALA A 186 -18.72 9.27 -2.78
N VAL A 187 -17.90 9.42 -1.75
CA VAL A 187 -17.64 10.71 -1.10
C VAL A 187 -16.29 11.24 -1.57
N ILE A 188 -16.29 12.40 -2.23
CA ILE A 188 -15.08 13.05 -2.73
C ILE A 188 -14.91 14.39 -2.05
N SER A 189 -13.75 14.59 -1.42
CA SER A 189 -13.37 15.85 -0.77
C SER A 189 -11.96 16.27 -1.16
N GLY A 190 -11.68 17.56 -1.09
CA GLY A 190 -10.37 18.13 -1.40
C GLY A 190 -10.35 19.65 -1.35
N VAL A 191 -9.14 20.20 -1.45
CA VAL A 191 -8.89 21.65 -1.47
C VAL A 191 -8.57 22.15 -2.87
N LYS A 192 -8.09 21.27 -3.75
CA LYS A 192 -7.57 21.61 -5.08
C LYS A 192 -8.52 21.09 -6.18
N LYS A 193 -8.51 21.76 -7.34
CA LYS A 193 -9.32 21.43 -8.52
C LYS A 193 -8.95 20.08 -9.17
N ASP A 194 -7.77 19.53 -8.88
CA ASP A 194 -7.25 18.28 -9.47
C ASP A 194 -8.14 17.04 -9.24
N LYS A 195 -8.99 17.06 -8.22
CA LYS A 195 -9.95 15.98 -7.97
C LYS A 195 -11.24 16.07 -8.78
N MET A 196 -11.48 17.19 -9.46
CA MET A 196 -12.69 17.41 -10.26
C MET A 196 -12.72 16.48 -11.47
N ASP A 197 -11.58 16.32 -12.15
CA ASP A 197 -11.43 15.41 -13.29
C ASP A 197 -11.64 13.95 -12.86
N ARG A 198 -11.36 13.62 -11.59
CA ARG A 198 -11.61 12.28 -11.03
C ARG A 198 -13.08 12.03 -10.75
N ILE A 199 -13.89 13.06 -10.49
CA ILE A 199 -15.34 12.88 -10.33
C ILE A 199 -15.90 12.34 -11.64
N ALA A 200 -15.55 12.97 -12.77
CA ALA A 200 -16.01 12.55 -14.09
C ALA A 200 -15.65 11.08 -14.41
N SER A 201 -14.47 10.60 -13.99
CA SER A 201 -14.01 9.23 -14.28
C SER A 201 -14.64 8.13 -13.41
N ILE A 202 -15.43 8.50 -12.40
CA ILE A 202 -16.16 7.55 -11.55
C ILE A 202 -17.68 7.64 -11.71
N LEU A 203 -18.19 8.67 -12.41
CA LEU A 203 -19.64 8.87 -12.57
C LEU A 203 -20.32 7.68 -13.24
N ASP A 204 -19.65 6.95 -14.13
CA ASP A 204 -20.19 5.75 -14.76
C ASP A 204 -20.28 4.55 -13.80
N LYS A 205 -19.48 4.54 -12.73
CA LYS A 205 -19.33 3.40 -11.81
C LYS A 205 -20.20 3.48 -10.57
N VAL A 206 -20.53 4.69 -10.12
CA VAL A 206 -21.28 4.92 -8.87
C VAL A 206 -22.73 5.33 -9.14
N ASP A 207 -23.60 5.32 -8.13
CA ASP A 207 -24.99 5.80 -8.21
C ASP A 207 -25.11 7.25 -7.76
N LYS A 208 -24.28 7.68 -6.80
CA LYS A 208 -24.18 9.07 -6.33
C LYS A 208 -22.73 9.46 -6.04
N VAL A 209 -22.41 10.73 -6.24
CA VAL A 209 -21.17 11.36 -5.78
C VAL A 209 -21.51 12.50 -4.82
N LEU A 210 -21.06 12.38 -3.58
CA LEU A 210 -21.17 13.42 -2.56
C LEU A 210 -19.88 14.25 -2.58
N VAL A 211 -19.96 15.53 -2.93
CA VAL A 211 -18.79 16.41 -3.10
C VAL A 211 -18.70 17.39 -1.93
N ALA A 212 -17.59 17.34 -1.19
CA ALA A 212 -17.34 18.16 -0.01
C ALA A 212 -15.93 18.81 -0.01
N GLY A 213 -15.56 19.44 1.10
CA GLY A 213 -14.37 20.28 1.18
C GLY A 213 -14.54 21.54 0.33
N ARG A 214 -13.45 22.08 -0.22
CA ARG A 214 -13.52 23.27 -1.10
C ARG A 214 -13.85 22.93 -2.56
N LEU A 215 -14.04 21.65 -2.89
CA LEU A 215 -14.35 21.22 -4.25
C LEU A 215 -15.63 21.84 -4.84
N PRO A 216 -16.74 21.98 -4.10
CA PRO A 216 -17.96 22.63 -4.62
C PRO A 216 -17.73 24.03 -5.19
N ILE A 217 -16.76 24.79 -4.65
CA ILE A 217 -16.42 26.14 -5.11
C ILE A 217 -15.98 26.14 -6.59
N TYR A 218 -15.36 25.06 -7.06
CA TYR A 218 -14.90 24.95 -8.45
C TYR A 218 -16.00 24.65 -9.47
N TYR A 219 -17.15 24.14 -9.02
CA TYR A 219 -18.33 23.98 -9.87
C TYR A 219 -19.19 25.24 -9.87
N GLY A 220 -19.23 26.00 -8.77
CA GLY A 220 -20.13 27.15 -8.66
C GLY A 220 -21.58 26.70 -8.80
N ASP A 221 -22.32 27.31 -9.73
CA ASP A 221 -23.69 26.92 -10.08
C ASP A 221 -23.76 25.83 -11.17
N ASP A 222 -22.64 25.51 -11.83
CA ASP A 222 -22.56 24.55 -12.93
C ASP A 222 -22.37 23.12 -12.40
N ASN A 223 -23.45 22.51 -11.91
CA ASN A 223 -23.46 21.08 -11.62
C ASN A 223 -23.79 20.27 -12.90
N PRO A 224 -22.83 19.52 -13.47
CA PRO A 224 -23.03 18.85 -14.76
C PRO A 224 -24.03 17.68 -14.68
N ASP A 225 -24.29 17.15 -13.48
CA ASP A 225 -25.26 16.08 -13.25
C ASP A 225 -25.87 16.25 -11.84
N PRO A 226 -26.88 17.12 -11.66
CA PRO A 226 -27.46 17.41 -10.34
C PRO A 226 -28.19 16.23 -9.71
N GLU A 227 -28.58 15.23 -10.50
CA GLU A 227 -29.21 14.02 -10.00
C GLU A 227 -28.16 13.10 -9.38
N LYS A 228 -26.96 13.03 -9.96
CA LYS A 228 -25.90 12.14 -9.51
C LYS A 228 -24.90 12.79 -8.55
N ILE A 229 -24.63 14.07 -8.73
CA ILE A 229 -23.63 14.83 -7.99
C ILE A 229 -24.32 15.73 -6.97
N ILE A 230 -24.10 15.44 -5.69
CA ILE A 230 -24.64 16.20 -4.58
C ILE A 230 -23.51 17.02 -3.97
N MET A 231 -23.52 18.32 -4.26
CA MET A 231 -22.56 19.26 -3.70
C MET A 231 -22.98 19.70 -2.31
N ALA A 232 -22.05 19.63 -1.36
CA ALA A 232 -22.25 20.21 -0.04
C ALA A 232 -22.24 21.74 -0.13
N LYS A 233 -23.15 22.36 0.63
CA LYS A 233 -23.06 23.79 0.96
C LYS A 233 -22.12 23.95 2.13
N LEU A 234 -21.14 24.85 2.00
CA LEU A 234 -20.14 25.11 3.03
C LEU A 234 -20.61 26.19 4.01
N VAL A 235 -20.12 26.14 5.24
CA VAL A 235 -20.23 27.27 6.18
C VAL A 235 -19.34 28.44 5.71
N PRO A 236 -19.54 29.68 6.22
CA PRO A 236 -18.88 30.87 5.67
C PRO A 236 -17.35 30.85 5.65
N ASP A 237 -16.70 30.20 6.62
CA ASP A 237 -15.23 30.06 6.65
C ASP A 237 -14.70 28.98 5.69
N THR A 238 -15.59 28.22 5.04
CA THR A 238 -15.29 27.12 4.12
C THR A 238 -14.56 25.93 4.75
N GLU A 239 -14.49 25.86 6.08
CA GLU A 239 -13.80 24.78 6.79
C GLU A 239 -14.68 23.54 6.98
N ASP A 240 -16.01 23.70 6.95
CA ASP A 240 -16.95 22.59 7.08
C ASP A 240 -18.19 22.73 6.17
N ILE A 241 -18.98 21.65 6.09
CA ILE A 241 -20.27 21.59 5.42
C ILE A 241 -21.39 22.02 6.38
N THR A 242 -22.45 22.61 5.84
CA THR A 242 -23.63 23.02 6.62
C THR A 242 -24.37 21.81 7.20
N LEU A 243 -25.10 21.99 8.31
CA LEU A 243 -25.97 20.96 8.90
C LEU A 243 -26.94 20.34 7.89
N HIS A 244 -27.53 21.17 7.02
CA HIS A 244 -28.39 20.69 5.94
C HIS A 244 -27.67 19.74 4.97
N SER A 245 -26.40 20.03 4.64
CA SER A 245 -25.59 19.15 3.79
C SER A 245 -25.21 17.86 4.51
N ILE A 246 -24.95 17.92 5.82
CA ILE A 246 -24.73 16.73 6.66
C ILE A 246 -25.95 15.82 6.62
N ASP A 247 -27.15 16.35 6.85
CA ASP A 247 -28.39 15.56 6.84
C ASP A 247 -28.63 14.91 5.48
N LYS A 248 -28.43 15.66 4.40
CA LYS A 248 -28.54 15.14 3.03
C LYS A 248 -27.50 14.04 2.75
N PHE A 249 -26.25 14.23 3.17
CA PHE A 249 -25.20 13.23 3.01
C PHE A 249 -25.52 11.96 3.80
N LYS A 250 -26.01 12.10 5.04
CA LYS A 250 -26.44 10.97 5.86
C LYS A 250 -27.57 10.18 5.21
N GLU A 251 -28.55 10.86 4.61
CA GLU A 251 -29.65 10.21 3.90
C GLU A 251 -29.15 9.35 2.74
N GLU A 252 -28.24 9.88 1.92
CA GLU A 252 -27.72 9.14 0.77
C GLU A 252 -26.78 8.01 1.18
N ILE A 253 -25.91 8.24 2.18
CA ILE A 253 -25.02 7.20 2.72
C ILE A 253 -25.84 6.07 3.33
N ALA A 254 -26.95 6.35 4.01
CA ALA A 254 -27.80 5.33 4.62
C ALA A 254 -28.54 4.45 3.58
N LYS A 255 -28.62 4.89 2.31
CA LYS A 255 -29.19 4.09 1.22
C LYS A 255 -28.20 3.06 0.67
N ALA A 256 -26.89 3.27 0.86
CA ALA A 256 -25.79 2.44 0.34
C ALA A 256 -25.44 1.27 1.27
#